data_AF-A0A6M8VPF8-F1
#
_entry.id   AF-A0A6M8VPF8-F1
#
_cell.length_a   1.000
_cell.length_b   1.000
_cell.length_c   1.000
_cell.angle_alpha   90.00
_cell.angle_beta   90.00
_cell.angle_gamma   90.00
#
_symmetry.space_group_name_H-M   'P 1'
#
loop_
_entity.id
_entity.type
_entity.pdbx_description
1 polymer ?
#
loop_
_entity_poly.entity_id
_entity_poly.type
_entity_poly.pdbx_seq_one_letter_code
_entity_poly.pdbx_strand_id
1 'polypeptide(L)'
;MQLTLKQILESVDSLGKLLNKELPVKTAYRLGRLSKAIQSELDQFNLTRNNLIKKYGKEKDGQYQIDPDDKTALEKFNKEIEELLDVEIKIDSYEPIPINELDDIKLSAIDMSKLEIFIK
;
A
#
# COMPACT_ATOMS: atom_id res chain seq x y z
N MET A 1 -3.46 14.52 1.83
CA MET A 1 -4.44 13.80 0.98
C MET A 1 -5.11 12.70 1.79
N GLN A 2 -6.22 12.16 1.29
CA GLN A 2 -7.00 11.08 1.92
C GLN A 2 -7.17 9.95 0.92
N LEU A 3 -6.94 8.72 1.36
CA LEU A 3 -7.00 7.50 0.55
C LEU A 3 -7.22 6.29 1.47
N THR A 4 -7.74 5.19 0.93
CA THR A 4 -7.92 3.96 1.71
C THR A 4 -6.62 3.15 1.80
N LEU A 5 -6.51 2.27 2.80
CA LEU A 5 -5.39 1.30 2.87
C LEU A 5 -5.31 0.45 1.61
N LYS A 6 -6.46 0.10 1.01
CA LYS A 6 -6.50 -0.58 -0.30
C LYS A 6 -5.79 0.19 -1.40
N GLN A 7 -6.07 1.48 -1.54
CA GLN A 7 -5.43 2.33 -2.54
C GLN A 7 -3.93 2.46 -2.29
N ILE A 8 -3.50 2.52 -1.02
CA ILE A 8 -2.07 2.48 -0.67
C ILE A 8 -1.44 1.19 -1.19
N LEU A 9 -1.99 0.02 -0.85
CA LEU A 9 -1.46 -1.29 -1.25
C LEU A 9 -1.39 -1.46 -2.76
N GLU A 10 -2.44 -1.06 -3.49
CA GLU A 10 -2.49 -1.17 -4.94
C GLU A 10 -1.43 -0.33 -5.65
N SER A 11 -0.94 0.73 -4.99
CA SER A 11 0.03 1.68 -5.53
C SER A 11 1.50 1.38 -5.19
N VAL A 12 1.77 0.50 -4.22
CA VAL A 12 3.14 0.27 -3.68
C VAL A 12 4.12 -0.10 -4.79
N ASP A 13 3.77 -1.04 -5.65
CA ASP A 13 4.65 -1.49 -6.73
C ASP A 13 4.96 -0.37 -7.72
N SER A 14 3.94 0.41 -8.10
CA SER A 14 4.08 1.51 -9.04
C SER A 14 4.92 2.65 -8.45
N LEU A 15 4.73 2.96 -7.17
CA LEU A 15 5.55 3.92 -6.44
C LEU A 15 7.00 3.43 -6.30
N GLY A 16 7.18 2.14 -6.04
CA GLY A 16 8.49 1.49 -6.01
C GLY A 16 9.26 1.68 -7.31
N LYS A 17 8.59 1.59 -8.46
CA LYS A 17 9.22 1.85 -9.77
C LYS A 17 9.73 3.30 -9.88
N LEU A 18 8.96 4.29 -9.42
CA LEU A 18 9.37 5.70 -9.41
C LEU A 18 10.54 5.97 -8.46
N LEU A 19 10.50 5.39 -7.27
CA LEU A 19 11.55 5.57 -6.26
C LEU A 19 12.92 5.02 -6.70
N ASN A 20 12.92 4.08 -7.66
CA ASN A 20 14.13 3.50 -8.23
C ASN A 20 14.62 4.23 -9.51
N LYS A 21 14.05 5.38 -9.86
CA LYS A 21 14.52 6.22 -10.98
C LYS A 21 15.41 7.35 -10.49
N GLU A 22 16.33 7.77 -11.35
CA GLU A 22 17.00 9.05 -11.21
C GLU A 22 15.99 10.16 -11.46
N LEU A 23 15.82 11.02 -10.46
CA LEU A 23 14.81 12.08 -10.43
C LEU A 23 15.45 13.40 -10.03
N PRO A 24 14.90 14.54 -10.46
CA PRO A 24 15.32 15.84 -9.96
C PRO A 24 15.28 15.89 -8.43
N VAL A 25 16.27 16.54 -7.81
CA VAL A 25 16.48 16.50 -6.35
C VAL A 25 15.23 16.84 -5.52
N LYS A 26 14.41 17.79 -5.98
CA LYS A 26 13.17 18.19 -5.31
C LYS A 26 12.11 17.10 -5.40
N THR A 27 11.96 16.50 -6.58
CA THR A 27 11.02 15.42 -6.86
C THR A 27 11.40 14.16 -6.07
N ALA A 28 12.68 13.80 -6.07
CA ALA A 28 13.22 12.69 -5.27
C ALA A 28 12.96 12.90 -3.77
N TYR A 29 13.16 14.12 -3.25
CA TYR A 29 12.89 14.45 -1.85
C TYR A 29 11.40 14.31 -1.50
N ARG A 30 10.50 14.82 -2.34
CA ARG A 30 9.04 14.71 -2.15
C ARG A 30 8.59 13.25 -2.19
N LEU A 31 9.02 12.49 -3.19
CA LEU A 31 8.73 11.05 -3.31
C LEU A 31 9.27 10.25 -2.12
N GLY A 32 10.48 10.56 -1.64
CA GLY A 32 11.04 9.93 -0.45
C GLY A 32 10.23 10.21 0.82
N ARG A 33 9.71 11.43 0.99
CA ARG A 33 8.81 11.76 2.13
C ARG A 33 7.48 11.02 2.03
N LEU A 34 6.88 10.97 0.84
CA LEU A 34 5.65 10.23 0.58
C LEU A 34 5.85 8.73 0.86
N SER A 35 6.94 8.15 0.35
CA SER A 35 7.30 6.75 0.57
C SER A 35 7.44 6.40 2.05
N LYS A 36 8.06 7.27 2.85
CA LYS A 36 8.16 7.06 4.30
C LYS A 36 6.80 7.05 5.00
N ALA A 37 5.89 7.95 4.61
CA ALA A 37 4.54 7.97 5.15
C ALA A 37 3.80 6.68 4.80
N ILE A 38 3.85 6.26 3.53
CA ILE A 38 3.25 5.01 3.05
C ILE A 38 3.85 3.80 3.77
N GLN A 39 5.17 3.73 3.94
CA GLN A 39 5.82 2.59 4.61
C GLN A 39 5.32 2.41 6.05
N SER A 40 5.12 3.52 6.78
CA SER A 40 4.56 3.46 8.14
C SER A 40 3.18 2.80 8.15
N GLU A 41 2.33 3.13 7.18
CA GLU A 41 0.99 2.55 7.05
C GLU A 41 1.05 1.08 6.62
N LEU A 42 1.97 0.72 5.73
CA LEU A 42 2.21 -0.67 5.32
C LEU A 42 2.67 -1.54 6.50
N ASP A 43 3.55 -1.01 7.35
CA ASP A 43 4.01 -1.72 8.53
C ASP A 43 2.85 -1.98 9.51
N GLN A 44 2.00 -0.97 9.75
CA GLN A 44 0.80 -1.13 10.59
C GLN A 44 -0.23 -2.08 9.98
N PHE A 45 -0.45 -2.00 8.67
CA PHE A 45 -1.30 -2.95 7.94
C PHE A 45 -0.79 -4.38 8.11
N ASN A 46 0.50 -4.62 7.89
CA ASN A 46 1.10 -5.95 8.00
C ASN A 46 1.00 -6.51 9.43
N LEU A 47 1.24 -5.68 10.45
CA LEU A 47 1.06 -6.05 11.84
C LEU A 47 -0.39 -6.47 12.12
N THR A 48 -1.36 -5.66 11.68
CA THR A 48 -2.78 -5.92 11.90
C THR A 48 -3.25 -7.15 11.14
N ARG A 49 -2.88 -7.29 9.86
CA ARG A 49 -3.14 -8.48 9.03
C ARG A 49 -2.59 -9.74 9.67
N ASN A 50 -1.37 -9.71 10.19
CA ASN A 50 -0.76 -10.86 10.87
C ASN A 50 -1.50 -11.22 12.16
N ASN A 51 -2.02 -10.24 12.90
CA ASN A 51 -2.87 -10.50 14.05
C ASN A 51 -4.21 -11.14 13.66
N LEU A 52 -4.81 -10.71 12.54
CA LEU A 52 -6.01 -11.36 11.99
C LEU A 52 -5.74 -12.81 11.58
N ILE A 53 -4.59 -13.08 10.94
CA ILE A 53 -4.16 -14.44 10.60
C ILE A 53 -3.95 -15.29 11.86
N LYS A 54 -3.38 -14.74 12.93
CA LYS A 54 -3.25 -15.46 14.22
C LYS A 54 -4.59 -15.71 14.90
N LYS A 55 -5.53 -14.78 14.77
CA LYS A 55 -6.88 -14.85 15.37
C LYS A 55 -7.76 -15.92 14.71
N TYR A 56 -7.67 -16.04 13.38
CA TYR A 56 -8.53 -16.93 12.59
C TYR A 56 -7.83 -18.16 12.04
N GLY A 57 -6.50 -18.14 11.98
CA GLY A 57 -5.68 -19.25 11.53
C GLY A 57 -5.29 -20.21 12.64
N LYS A 58 -4.69 -21.32 12.24
CA LYS A 58 -4.12 -22.33 13.12
C LYS A 58 -2.61 -22.33 12.93
N GLU A 59 -1.87 -22.59 14.01
CA GLU A 59 -0.43 -22.75 13.93
C GLU A 59 -0.08 -24.08 13.27
N LYS A 60 0.80 -24.02 12.26
CA LYS A 60 1.36 -25.16 11.56
C LYS A 60 2.83 -24.87 11.27
N ASP A 61 3.72 -25.75 11.74
CA ASP A 61 5.17 -25.62 11.55
C ASP A 61 5.75 -24.26 12.01
N GLY A 62 5.21 -23.72 13.11
CA GLY A 62 5.63 -22.43 13.67
C GLY A 62 5.09 -21.19 12.92
N GLN A 63 4.16 -21.39 11.98
CA GLN A 63 3.49 -20.30 11.26
C GLN A 63 1.97 -20.41 11.38
N TYR A 64 1.30 -19.29 11.58
CA TYR A 64 -0.16 -19.24 11.56
C TYR A 64 -0.64 -19.13 10.11
N GLN A 65 -1.58 -20.00 9.73
CA GLN A 65 -2.21 -19.98 8.42
C GLN A 65 -3.71 -20.22 8.57
N ILE A 66 -4.50 -19.56 7.74
CA ILE A 66 -5.94 -19.81 7.67
C ILE A 66 -6.13 -21.05 6.81
N ASP A 67 -6.83 -22.03 7.37
CA ASP A 67 -7.15 -23.27 6.69
C ASP A 67 -8.13 -22.98 5.54
N PRO A 68 -7.77 -23.28 4.27
CA PRO A 68 -8.64 -23.03 3.12
C PRO A 68 -9.98 -23.79 3.17
N ASP A 69 -10.04 -24.89 3.93
CA ASP A 69 -11.26 -25.70 4.09
C ASP A 69 -12.16 -25.18 5.24
N ASP A 70 -11.63 -24.33 6.12
CA ASP A 70 -12.37 -23.70 7.22
C ASP A 70 -13.13 -22.46 6.72
N LYS A 71 -14.27 -22.70 6.08
CA LYS A 71 -15.12 -21.65 5.51
C LYS A 71 -15.51 -20.57 6.52
N THR A 72 -15.79 -20.95 7.77
CA THR A 72 -16.17 -19.98 8.82
C THR A 72 -15.00 -19.09 9.21
N ALA A 73 -13.78 -19.63 9.33
CA ALA A 73 -12.59 -18.82 9.57
C ALA A 73 -12.30 -17.87 8.41
N LEU A 74 -12.40 -18.36 7.17
CA LEU A 74 -12.23 -17.56 5.95
C LEU A 74 -13.23 -16.41 5.87
N GLU A 75 -14.52 -16.67 6.10
CA GLU A 75 -15.56 -15.63 6.07
C GLU A 75 -15.29 -14.53 7.11
N LYS A 76 -14.91 -14.90 8.34
CA LYS A 76 -14.58 -13.93 9.39
C LYS A 76 -13.32 -13.12 9.08
N PHE A 77 -12.29 -13.78 8.57
CA PHE A 77 -11.06 -13.11 8.15
C PHE A 77 -11.32 -12.15 6.99
N ASN A 78 -12.03 -12.60 5.95
CA ASN A 78 -12.36 -11.79 4.79
C ASN A 78 -13.19 -10.56 5.18
N LYS A 79 -14.12 -10.71 6.13
CA LYS A 79 -14.87 -9.56 6.65
C LYS A 79 -13.96 -8.54 7.33
N GLU A 80 -13.13 -8.96 8.28
CA GLU A 80 -12.26 -8.02 9.02
C GLU A 80 -11.12 -7.45 8.17
N ILE A 81 -10.61 -8.19 7.17
CA ILE A 81 -9.58 -7.66 6.27
C ILE A 81 -10.17 -6.64 5.31
N GLU A 82 -11.40 -6.81 4.81
CA GLU A 82 -12.08 -5.79 4.00
C GLU A 82 -12.35 -4.52 4.83
N GLU A 83 -12.82 -4.67 6.07
CA GLU A 83 -12.97 -3.52 6.99
C GLU A 83 -11.64 -2.79 7.23
N LEU A 84 -10.51 -3.52 7.35
CA LEU A 84 -9.18 -2.93 7.44
C LEU A 84 -8.78 -2.20 6.15
N LEU A 85 -9.03 -2.81 4.99
CA LEU A 85 -8.68 -2.24 3.68
C LEU A 85 -9.44 -0.95 3.38
N ASP A 86 -10.66 -0.80 3.92
CA ASP A 86 -11.50 0.38 3.80
C ASP A 86 -11.14 1.52 4.76
N VAL A 87 -10.20 1.32 5.68
CA VAL A 87 -9.73 2.38 6.59
C VAL A 87 -9.18 3.56 5.77
N GLU A 88 -9.75 4.73 6.01
CA GLU A 88 -9.29 5.98 5.42
C GLU A 88 -8.05 6.51 6.15
N ILE A 89 -6.98 6.70 5.39
CA ILE A 89 -5.71 7.22 5.85
C ILE A 89 -5.55 8.65 5.37
N LYS A 90 -5.15 9.53 6.28
CA LYS A 90 -4.78 10.91 5.97
C LYS A 90 -3.26 11.04 5.92
N ILE A 91 -2.72 11.27 4.72
CA ILE A 91 -1.30 11.58 4.53
C ILE A 91 -1.14 13.10 4.49
N ASP A 92 -0.69 13.68 5.60
CA ASP A 92 -0.47 15.14 5.72
C ASP A 92 0.80 15.61 4.99
N SER A 93 1.80 14.74 4.84
CA SER A 93 3.11 15.04 4.24
C SER A 93 3.14 14.96 2.70
N TYR A 94 2.02 15.26 2.04
CA TYR A 94 1.86 15.10 0.59
C TYR A 94 1.89 16.42 -0.17
N GLU A 95 2.79 16.47 -1.16
CA GLU A 95 2.75 17.43 -2.26
C GLU A 95 2.56 16.63 -3.56
N PRO A 96 1.55 16.96 -4.38
CA PRO A 96 1.39 16.33 -5.69
C PRO A 96 2.65 16.45 -6.52
N ILE A 97 3.00 15.38 -7.22
CA ILE A 97 4.14 15.34 -8.11
C ILE A 97 3.64 15.74 -9.51
N PRO A 98 4.09 16.88 -10.06
CA PRO A 98 3.75 17.25 -11.41
C PRO A 98 4.25 16.20 -12.41
N ILE A 99 3.42 15.80 -13.38
CA ILE A 99 3.79 14.79 -14.38
C ILE A 99 5.00 15.21 -15.22
N ASN A 100 5.19 16.51 -15.43
CA ASN A 100 6.36 17.05 -16.11
C ASN A 100 7.65 16.99 -15.28
N GLU A 101 7.59 16.71 -13.98
CA GLU A 101 8.76 16.41 -13.14
C GLU A 101 9.19 14.92 -13.26
N LEU A 102 8.44 14.09 -13.98
CA LEU A 102 8.71 12.67 -14.18
C LEU A 102 9.48 12.36 -15.48
N ASP A 103 9.77 13.37 -16.31
CA ASP A 103 10.60 13.29 -17.53
C ASP A 103 10.41 11.99 -18.36
N ASP A 104 11.49 11.41 -18.91
CA ASP A 104 11.52 10.23 -19.79
C ASP A 104 11.17 8.90 -19.08
N ILE A 105 10.55 8.95 -17.90
CA ILE A 105 10.15 7.75 -17.18
C ILE A 105 9.02 7.06 -17.94
N LYS A 106 9.34 5.89 -18.50
CA LYS A 106 8.36 5.00 -19.12
C LYS A 106 7.59 4.25 -18.04
N LEU A 107 6.30 4.56 -17.93
CA LEU A 107 5.33 3.86 -17.08
C LEU A 107 4.33 3.11 -17.96
N SER A 108 3.86 1.96 -17.49
CA SER A 108 2.72 1.29 -18.13
C SER A 108 1.43 2.04 -17.83
N ALA A 109 0.38 1.80 -18.62
CA ALA A 109 -0.94 2.36 -18.35
C ALA A 109 -1.49 1.98 -16.96
N ILE A 110 -1.18 0.76 -16.50
CA ILE A 110 -1.55 0.27 -15.16
C ILE A 110 -0.77 1.02 -14.07
N ASP A 111 0.51 1.30 -14.32
CA ASP A 111 1.30 2.09 -13.37
C ASP A 111 0.72 3.49 -13.23
N MET A 112 0.37 4.13 -14.36
CA MET A 112 -0.27 5.45 -14.34
C MET A 112 -1.58 5.44 -13.57
N SER A 113 -2.49 4.49 -13.83
CA SER A 113 -3.80 4.47 -13.14
C SER A 113 -3.65 4.32 -11.62
N LYS A 114 -2.68 3.52 -11.17
CA LYS A 114 -2.37 3.32 -9.75
C LYS A 114 -1.69 4.52 -9.10
N LEU A 115 -1.13 5.43 -9.90
CA LEU A 115 -0.41 6.61 -9.44
C LEU A 115 -1.20 7.92 -9.57
N GLU A 116 -2.40 7.89 -10.16
CA GLU A 116 -3.26 9.08 -10.39
C GLU A 116 -3.51 9.90 -9.12
N ILE A 117 -3.56 9.27 -7.95
CA ILE A 117 -3.76 9.97 -6.68
C ILE A 117 -2.50 10.70 -6.18
N PHE A 118 -1.32 10.33 -6.67
CA PHE A 118 -0.03 10.90 -6.26
C PHE A 118 0.52 11.92 -7.29
N ILE A 119 0.19 11.73 -8.57
CA ILE A 119 0.70 12.50 -9.70
C ILE A 119 -0.39 13.47 -10.21
N LYS A 120 -0.01 14.68 -10.62
CA LYS A 120 -0.92 15.66 -11.23
C LYS A 120 -0.39 16.27 -12.51
#